data_AF-A0A831T958-F1
#
_entry.id   AF-A0A831T958-F1
#
_cell.length_a   1.000
_cell.length_b   1.000
_cell.length_c   1.000
_cell.angle_alpha   90.00
_cell.angle_beta   90.00
_cell.angle_gamma   90.00
#
_symmetry.space_group_name_H-M   'P 1'
#
loop_
_entity.id
_entity.type
_entity.pdbx_description
1 polymer ?
#
loop_
_entity_poly.entity_id
_entity_poly.type
_entity_poly.pdbx_seq_one_letter_code
_entity_poly.pdbx_strand_id
1 'polypeptide(L)'
;GREGKPVGTLLVVGDHRKVLSFCRPMGFDPVRGYSRRERNLKDRRVRESLKEIAKLDGAIIVNRDGTVEAAARLIDCAADGITLSKGLGSRHWAAAAISRRTRAIAIAVSESTGVVRLFQNGEVVLHIEPFARPMVWKQFELEGADNGDDMVSPVDLIKEK
;
A
#
# COMPACT_ATOMS: atom_id res chain seq x y z
N GLY A 1 -6.81 -0.67 -5.63
CA GLY A 1 -7.43 -1.92 -6.12
C GLY A 1 -8.54 -1.61 -7.10
N ARG A 2 -9.46 -2.56 -7.35
CA ARG A 2 -10.64 -2.33 -8.22
C ARG A 2 -11.51 -1.20 -7.65
N GLU A 3 -12.09 -0.41 -8.56
CA GLU A 3 -13.07 0.64 -8.22
C GLU A 3 -12.56 1.69 -7.21
N GLY A 4 -11.24 1.93 -7.15
CA GLY A 4 -10.65 2.89 -6.23
C GLY A 4 -10.60 2.43 -4.77
N LYS A 5 -10.98 1.19 -4.45
CA LYS A 5 -10.83 0.65 -3.09
C LYS A 5 -9.35 0.42 -2.79
N PRO A 6 -8.82 0.89 -1.64
CA PRO A 6 -7.48 0.56 -1.21
C PRO A 6 -7.42 -0.94 -0.95
N VAL A 7 -6.36 -1.57 -1.43
CA VAL A 7 -6.05 -2.98 -1.19
C VAL A 7 -4.61 -3.00 -0.74
N GLY A 8 -4.35 -3.62 0.41
CA GLY A 8 -3.00 -3.76 0.93
C GLY A 8 -2.18 -4.65 0.01
N THR A 9 -1.14 -4.11 -0.60
CA THR A 9 -0.37 -4.85 -1.62
C THR A 9 1.11 -4.54 -1.49
N LEU A 10 1.96 -5.55 -1.67
CA LEU A 10 3.39 -5.40 -1.78
C LEU A 10 3.86 -5.82 -3.17
N LEU A 11 4.49 -4.89 -3.89
CA LEU A 11 5.10 -5.12 -5.20
C LEU A 11 6.61 -4.95 -5.06
N VAL A 12 7.40 -5.86 -5.61
CA VAL A 12 8.86 -5.74 -5.62
C VAL A 12 9.34 -5.81 -7.07
N VAL A 13 10.02 -4.75 -7.52
CA VAL A 13 10.40 -4.55 -8.92
C VAL A 13 11.91 -4.59 -9.09
N GLY A 14 12.38 -5.46 -9.98
CA GLY A 14 13.80 -5.62 -10.28
C GLY A 14 14.50 -6.66 -9.38
N ASP A 15 15.76 -6.97 -9.72
CA ASP A 15 16.61 -7.96 -9.04
C ASP A 15 15.90 -9.30 -8.70
N HIS A 16 14.93 -9.69 -9.54
CA HIS A 16 13.92 -10.71 -9.23
C HIS A 16 14.52 -12.04 -8.77
N ARG A 17 15.65 -12.46 -9.34
CA ARG A 17 16.33 -13.71 -8.93
C ARG A 17 16.78 -13.67 -7.47
N LYS A 18 17.41 -12.57 -7.06
CA LYS A 18 17.86 -12.37 -5.68
C LYS A 18 16.67 -12.16 -4.74
N VAL A 19 15.65 -11.45 -5.20
CA VAL A 19 14.40 -11.30 -4.43
C VAL A 19 13.76 -12.66 -4.16
N LEU A 20 13.66 -13.51 -5.19
CA LEU A 20 13.07 -14.83 -5.07
C LEU A 20 13.85 -15.77 -4.14
N SER A 21 15.17 -15.62 -3.99
CA SER A 21 15.94 -16.41 -3.01
C SER A 21 15.61 -16.04 -1.56
N PHE A 22 15.02 -14.86 -1.33
CA PHE A 22 14.49 -14.44 -0.03
C PHE A 22 12.99 -14.66 0.11
N CYS A 23 12.36 -15.34 -0.84
CA CYS A 23 10.91 -15.50 -0.86
C CYS A 23 10.53 -16.98 -0.72
N ARG A 24 9.48 -17.24 0.07
CA ARG A 24 8.84 -18.57 0.14
C ARG A 24 7.42 -18.48 -0.43
N PRO A 25 6.96 -19.46 -1.22
CA PRO A 25 5.55 -19.51 -1.64
C PRO A 25 4.65 -19.64 -0.40
N MET A 26 3.58 -18.84 -0.32
CA MET A 26 2.54 -19.00 0.72
C MET A 26 1.46 -20.00 0.32
N GLY A 27 1.42 -20.40 -0.95
CA GLY A 27 0.44 -21.29 -1.53
C GLY A 27 0.67 -21.44 -3.02
N PHE A 28 -0.43 -21.62 -3.77
CA PHE A 28 -0.37 -21.67 -5.23
C PHE A 28 0.01 -20.32 -5.80
N ASP A 29 1.02 -20.30 -6.67
CA ASP A 29 1.45 -19.10 -7.37
C ASP A 29 0.54 -18.86 -8.59
N PRO A 30 -0.35 -17.85 -8.57
CA PRO A 30 -1.38 -17.67 -9.59
C PRO A 30 -0.82 -17.28 -10.97
N VAL A 31 0.46 -16.90 -11.06
CA VAL A 31 1.12 -16.59 -12.34
C VAL A 31 1.98 -17.74 -12.87
N ARG A 32 2.09 -18.84 -12.12
CA ARG A 32 2.87 -20.01 -12.54
C ARG A 32 2.16 -20.75 -13.68
N GLY A 33 2.94 -21.15 -14.68
CA GLY A 33 2.44 -21.87 -15.86
C GLY A 33 2.09 -20.97 -17.05
N TYR A 34 1.91 -19.66 -16.83
CA TYR A 34 1.71 -18.70 -17.90
C TYR A 34 3.03 -18.33 -18.59
N SER A 35 2.97 -18.10 -19.90
CA SER A 35 4.13 -17.59 -20.64
C SER A 35 4.49 -16.17 -20.18
N ARG A 36 5.72 -15.73 -20.47
CA ARG A 36 6.16 -14.36 -20.15
C ARG A 36 5.27 -13.28 -20.78
N ARG A 37 4.68 -13.55 -21.95
CA ARG A 37 3.79 -12.62 -22.66
C ARG A 37 2.46 -12.45 -21.91
N GLU A 38 1.90 -13.56 -21.43
CA GLU A 38 0.62 -13.60 -20.71
C GLU A 38 0.69 -13.02 -19.29
N ARG A 39 1.90 -12.80 -18.76
CA ARG A 39 2.12 -12.19 -17.44
C ARG A 39 2.91 -10.89 -17.52
N ASN A 40 2.90 -10.20 -18.66
CA ASN A 40 3.56 -8.90 -18.82
C ASN A 40 2.60 -7.72 -18.57
N LEU A 41 2.99 -6.80 -17.69
CA LEU A 41 2.19 -5.64 -17.28
C LEU A 41 1.97 -4.59 -18.37
N LYS A 42 2.63 -4.69 -19.53
CA LYS A 42 2.29 -3.85 -20.69
C LYS A 42 0.88 -4.12 -21.19
N ASP A 43 0.41 -5.36 -21.08
CA ASP A 43 -0.98 -5.69 -21.39
C ASP A 43 -1.92 -5.18 -20.27
N ARG A 44 -2.96 -4.44 -20.67
CA ARG A 44 -4.01 -3.97 -19.77
C ARG A 44 -4.75 -5.12 -19.09
N ARG A 45 -5.01 -6.23 -19.80
CA ARG A 45 -5.71 -7.40 -19.25
C ARG A 45 -4.95 -7.99 -18.08
N VAL A 46 -3.63 -8.13 -18.24
CA VAL A 46 -2.74 -8.61 -17.16
C VAL A 46 -2.78 -7.67 -15.96
N ARG A 47 -2.77 -6.34 -16.18
CA ARG A 47 -2.90 -5.36 -15.09
C ARG A 47 -4.24 -5.48 -14.36
N GLU A 48 -5.35 -5.74 -15.06
CA GLU A 48 -6.65 -5.96 -14.41
C GLU A 48 -6.66 -7.27 -13.61
N SER A 49 -6.14 -8.36 -14.17
CA SER A 49 -6.00 -9.64 -13.45
C SER A 49 -5.10 -9.51 -12.22
N LEU A 50 -4.02 -8.72 -12.31
CA LEU A 50 -3.12 -8.50 -11.19
C LEU A 50 -3.80 -7.78 -10.03
N LYS A 51 -4.82 -6.94 -10.27
CA LYS A 51 -5.60 -6.31 -9.19
C LYS A 51 -6.41 -7.32 -8.37
N GLU A 52 -6.77 -8.47 -8.96
CA GLU A 52 -7.40 -9.57 -8.22
C GLU A 52 -6.37 -10.34 -7.41
N ILE A 53 -5.20 -10.61 -7.99
CA ILE A 53 -4.08 -11.24 -7.29
C ILE A 53 -3.58 -10.36 -6.13
N ALA A 54 -3.62 -9.04 -6.27
CA ALA A 54 -3.19 -8.09 -5.26
C ALA A 54 -4.02 -8.12 -3.96
N LYS A 55 -5.19 -8.78 -3.97
CA LYS A 55 -6.01 -9.04 -2.77
C LYS A 55 -5.50 -10.23 -1.96
N LEU A 56 -4.68 -11.09 -2.57
CA LEU A 56 -4.04 -12.21 -1.88
C LEU A 56 -2.89 -11.71 -1.00
N ASP A 57 -2.52 -12.52 -0.01
CA ASP A 57 -1.40 -12.22 0.85
C ASP A 57 -0.05 -12.47 0.17
N GLY A 58 0.95 -11.73 0.65
CA GLY A 58 2.33 -11.79 0.19
C GLY A 58 2.68 -10.71 -0.83
N ALA A 59 3.83 -10.90 -1.47
CA ALA A 59 4.42 -10.00 -2.42
C ALA A 59 4.23 -10.50 -3.86
N ILE A 60 4.09 -9.53 -4.76
CA ILE A 60 4.13 -9.72 -6.20
C ILE A 60 5.51 -9.30 -6.69
N ILE A 61 6.25 -10.23 -7.29
CA ILE A 61 7.61 -10.01 -7.77
C ILE A 61 7.56 -9.72 -9.26
N VAL A 62 8.08 -8.56 -9.66
CA VAL A 62 8.02 -8.05 -11.02
C VAL A 62 9.44 -7.82 -11.54
N ASN A 63 9.70 -8.30 -12.75
CA ASN A 63 10.96 -8.06 -13.44
C ASN A 63 11.01 -6.66 -14.03
N ARG A 64 12.22 -6.18 -14.36
CA ARG A 64 12.46 -4.83 -14.87
C ARG A 64 11.81 -4.57 -16.24
N ASP A 65 11.50 -5.63 -16.99
CA ASP A 65 10.77 -5.59 -18.27
C ASP A 65 9.24 -5.57 -18.13
N GLY A 66 8.73 -5.56 -16.89
CA GLY A 66 7.31 -5.61 -16.56
C GLY A 66 6.71 -7.01 -16.53
N THR A 67 7.50 -8.09 -16.64
CA THR A 67 7.01 -9.47 -16.48
C THR A 67 6.80 -9.78 -15.00
N VAL A 68 5.61 -10.26 -14.62
CA VAL A 68 5.35 -10.75 -13.26
C VAL A 68 5.98 -12.13 -13.11
N GLU A 69 7.01 -12.25 -12.27
CA GLU A 69 7.78 -13.48 -12.11
C GLU A 69 7.13 -14.44 -11.13
N ALA A 70 6.52 -13.91 -10.07
CA ALA A 70 5.84 -14.68 -9.04
C ALA A 70 4.82 -13.82 -8.29
N ALA A 71 3.80 -14.44 -7.72
CA ALA A 71 2.89 -13.82 -6.76
C ALA A 71 2.71 -14.71 -5.52
N ALA A 72 1.96 -14.21 -4.54
CA ALA A 72 1.71 -14.89 -3.26
C ALA A 72 3.01 -15.34 -2.55
N ARG A 73 4.02 -14.46 -2.51
CA ARG A 73 5.33 -14.74 -1.92
C ARG A 73 5.48 -14.11 -0.54
N LEU A 74 5.77 -14.91 0.47
CA LEU A 74 6.22 -14.42 1.76
C LEU A 74 7.68 -13.97 1.63
N ILE A 75 7.96 -12.71 1.97
CA ILE A 75 9.33 -12.22 2.05
C ILE A 75 9.90 -12.61 3.41
N ASP A 76 10.95 -13.42 3.38
CA ASP A 76 11.67 -13.90 4.53
C ASP A 76 13.05 -13.22 4.57
N CYS A 77 13.03 -11.95 5.00
CA CYS A 77 14.21 -11.12 5.18
C CYS A 77 14.21 -10.53 6.58
N ALA A 78 15.32 -10.68 7.30
CA ALA A 78 15.54 -9.95 8.54
C ALA A 78 15.62 -8.43 8.27
N ALA A 79 14.91 -7.65 9.09
CA ALA A 79 14.86 -6.20 9.01
C ALA A 79 15.99 -5.51 9.80
N ASP A 80 17.19 -6.10 9.80
CA ASP A 80 18.32 -5.62 10.60
C ASP A 80 18.78 -4.23 10.15
N GLY A 81 18.93 -3.30 11.10
CA GLY A 81 19.40 -1.94 10.82
C GLY A 81 18.44 -1.10 9.99
N ILE A 82 17.14 -1.41 10.03
CA ILE A 82 16.08 -0.65 9.39
C ILE A 82 15.26 0.08 10.45
N THR A 83 15.10 1.39 10.29
CA THR A 83 14.25 2.22 11.15
C THR A 83 13.09 2.74 10.33
N LEU A 84 11.88 2.30 10.68
CA LEU A 84 10.64 2.75 10.08
C LEU A 84 9.82 3.57 11.09
N SER A 85 9.07 4.55 10.60
CA SER A 85 8.14 5.33 11.41
C SER A 85 7.11 4.41 12.08
N LYS A 86 6.68 4.79 13.29
CA LYS A 86 5.59 4.12 14.00
C LYS A 86 4.32 4.10 13.13
N GLY A 87 3.53 3.03 13.24
CA GLY A 87 2.30 2.85 12.46
C GLY A 87 2.48 2.15 11.10
N LEU A 88 3.71 1.78 10.73
CA LEU A 88 3.97 0.97 9.53
C LEU A 88 3.88 -0.53 9.85
N GLY A 89 2.91 -1.21 9.21
CA GLY A 89 2.65 -2.65 9.39
C GLY A 89 3.64 -3.59 8.66
N SER A 90 3.37 -4.90 8.75
CA SER A 90 4.25 -5.98 8.26
C SER A 90 4.70 -5.84 6.79
N ARG A 91 3.80 -5.43 5.87
CA ARG A 91 4.13 -5.23 4.45
C ARG A 91 5.18 -4.13 4.24
N HIS A 92 5.17 -3.08 5.07
CA HIS A 92 6.16 -2.00 5.01
C HIS A 92 7.53 -2.49 5.52
N TRP A 93 7.54 -3.26 6.61
CA TRP A 93 8.76 -3.89 7.12
C TRP A 93 9.38 -4.83 6.09
N ALA A 94 8.56 -5.67 5.45
CA ALA A 94 9.01 -6.55 4.38
C ALA A 94 9.56 -5.77 3.17
N ALA A 95 8.91 -4.66 2.78
CA ALA A 95 9.37 -3.78 1.70
C ALA A 95 10.73 -3.15 2.00
N ALA A 96 10.92 -2.66 3.22
CA ALA A 96 12.20 -2.10 3.64
C ALA A 96 13.28 -3.20 3.70
N ALA A 97 12.98 -4.35 4.30
CA ALA A 97 13.94 -5.46 4.41
C ALA A 97 14.42 -5.95 3.04
N ILE A 98 13.50 -6.19 2.09
CA ILE A 98 13.88 -6.69 0.77
C ILE A 98 14.64 -5.65 -0.05
N SER A 99 14.26 -4.37 0.03
CA SER A 99 14.93 -3.29 -0.69
C SER A 99 16.31 -2.97 -0.11
N ARG A 100 16.58 -3.29 1.17
CA ARG A 100 17.92 -3.20 1.78
C ARG A 100 18.84 -4.34 1.34
N ARG A 101 18.29 -5.56 1.20
CA ARG A 101 19.09 -6.77 0.87
C ARG A 101 19.31 -6.95 -0.63
N THR A 102 18.56 -6.24 -1.48
CA THR A 102 18.59 -6.37 -2.95
C THR A 102 18.71 -5.02 -3.63
N ARG A 103 18.88 -5.01 -4.96
CA ARG A 103 18.79 -3.77 -5.76
C ARG A 103 17.37 -3.52 -6.29
N ALA A 104 16.37 -4.19 -5.71
CA ALA A 104 14.98 -4.03 -6.11
C ALA A 104 14.35 -2.82 -5.42
N ILE A 105 13.35 -2.25 -6.09
CA ILE A 105 12.47 -1.24 -5.52
C ILE A 105 11.24 -1.96 -4.98
N ALA A 106 10.91 -1.73 -3.71
CA ALA A 106 9.70 -2.29 -3.10
C ALA A 106 8.64 -1.21 -2.96
N ILE A 107 7.40 -1.53 -3.29
CA ILE A 107 6.26 -0.61 -3.26
C ILE A 107 5.20 -1.24 -2.38
N ALA A 108 4.87 -0.58 -1.27
CA ALA A 108 3.82 -1.01 -0.37
C ALA A 108 2.62 -0.06 -0.48
N VAL A 109 1.43 -0.62 -0.68
CA VAL A 109 0.16 0.09 -0.61
C VAL A 109 -0.45 -0.21 0.75
N SER A 110 -0.75 0.85 1.51
CA SER A 110 -1.44 0.75 2.79
C SER A 110 -2.91 0.40 2.57
N GLU A 111 -3.40 -0.61 3.28
CA GLU A 111 -4.79 -1.04 3.20
C GLU A 111 -5.73 -0.05 3.90
N SER A 112 -5.33 0.42 5.08
CA SER A 112 -6.13 1.34 5.91
C SER A 112 -6.14 2.76 5.37
N THR A 113 -4.99 3.25 4.90
CA THR A 113 -4.85 4.66 4.49
C THR A 113 -4.84 4.84 2.97
N GLY A 114 -4.64 3.79 2.18
CA GLY A 114 -4.49 3.91 0.72
C GLY A 114 -3.18 4.57 0.26
N VAL A 115 -2.35 5.04 1.19
CA VAL A 115 -1.04 5.66 0.89
C VAL A 115 -0.11 4.64 0.26
N VAL A 116 0.52 5.04 -0.85
CA VAL A 116 1.54 4.24 -1.54
C VAL A 116 2.91 4.70 -1.08
N ARG A 117 3.77 3.77 -0.66
CA ARG A 117 5.15 4.05 -0.24
C ARG A 117 6.13 3.26 -1.08
N LEU A 118 7.20 3.92 -1.49
CA LEU A 118 8.28 3.35 -2.28
C LEU A 118 9.54 3.25 -1.41
N PHE A 119 10.12 2.07 -1.38
CA PHE A 119 11.26 1.72 -0.56
C PHE A 119 12.46 1.38 -1.46
N GLN A 120 13.59 1.98 -1.13
CA GLN A 120 14.86 1.71 -1.78
C GLN A 120 15.96 1.72 -0.71
N ASN A 121 16.86 0.73 -0.74
CA ASN A 121 17.92 0.59 0.25
C ASN A 121 17.38 0.63 1.70
N GLY A 122 16.20 0.07 1.97
CA GLY A 122 15.60 0.03 3.31
C GLY A 122 14.98 1.33 3.81
N GLU A 123 14.95 2.37 2.99
CA GLU A 123 14.40 3.68 3.35
C GLU A 123 13.20 4.03 2.47
N VAL A 124 12.28 4.84 2.99
CA VAL A 124 11.17 5.38 2.22
C VAL A 124 11.68 6.55 1.40
N VAL A 125 11.71 6.39 0.08
CA VAL A 125 12.17 7.44 -0.84
C VAL A 125 11.04 8.25 -1.45
N LEU A 126 9.80 7.74 -1.37
CA LEU A 126 8.60 8.42 -1.84
C LEU A 126 7.38 7.91 -1.08
N HIS A 127 6.46 8.82 -0.74
CA HIS A 127 5.08 8.47 -0.44
C HIS A 127 4.13 9.21 -1.39
N ILE A 128 2.99 8.62 -1.67
CA ILE A 128 1.93 9.19 -2.50
C ILE A 128 0.63 9.02 -1.74
N GLU A 129 0.01 10.14 -1.40
CA GLU A 129 -1.33 10.16 -0.80
C GLU A 129 -2.35 9.62 -1.80
N PRO A 130 -3.39 8.89 -1.36
CA PRO A 130 -4.45 8.45 -2.25
C PRO A 130 -5.10 9.69 -2.89
N PHE A 131 -5.17 9.72 -4.22
CA PHE A 131 -5.92 10.76 -4.93
C PHE A 131 -7.37 10.71 -4.43
N ALA A 132 -7.83 11.84 -3.90
CA ALA A 132 -9.03 11.97 -3.08
C ALA A 132 -10.23 11.21 -3.67
N ARG A 133 -10.85 10.37 -2.82
CA ARG A 133 -12.31 10.16 -2.92
C ARG A 133 -12.95 11.56 -2.90
N PRO A 134 -14.01 11.87 -3.67
CA PRO A 134 -14.75 13.11 -3.45
C PRO A 134 -15.05 13.22 -1.95
N MET A 135 -14.63 14.33 -1.33
CA MET A 135 -14.80 14.56 0.11
C MET A 135 -16.27 14.37 0.47
N VAL A 136 -16.59 13.30 1.18
CA VAL A 136 -17.83 13.26 1.96
C VAL A 136 -17.55 14.15 3.16
N TRP A 137 -18.06 15.37 3.13
CA TRP A 137 -18.05 16.27 4.28
C TRP A 137 -18.57 15.50 5.50
N LYS A 138 -17.72 15.31 6.49
CA LYS A 138 -18.16 15.01 7.85
C LYS A 138 -17.92 16.26 8.67
N GLN A 139 -18.98 16.69 9.36
CA GLN A 139 -18.96 17.78 10.31
C GLN A 139 -17.89 17.45 11.37
N PHE A 140 -16.95 18.37 11.59
CA PHE A 140 -15.91 18.21 12.60
C PHE A 140 -16.57 18.05 13.97
N GLU A 141 -16.37 16.91 14.64
CA GLU A 141 -16.56 16.81 16.09
C GLU A 141 -15.27 17.31 16.75
N LEU A 142 -15.34 18.49 17.36
CA LEU A 142 -14.29 19.04 18.21
C LEU A 142 -14.39 18.39 19.59
N GLU A 143 -13.47 17.47 19.87
CA GLU A 143 -13.29 16.94 21.22
C GLU A 143 -12.49 17.97 22.06
N GLY A 144 -13.18 18.60 23.02
CA GLY A 144 -12.54 19.27 24.16
C GLY A 144 -12.39 20.79 24.10
N ALA A 145 -13.43 21.51 24.52
CA ALA A 145 -13.26 22.70 25.37
C ALA A 145 -14.40 22.70 26.41
N ASP A 146 -13.99 22.50 27.66
CA ASP A 146 -14.82 22.43 28.85
C ASP A 146 -15.27 23.85 29.30
N ASN A 147 -16.55 23.93 29.70
CA ASN A 147 -17.25 24.91 30.56
C ASN A 147 -16.83 26.40 30.65
N GLY A 148 -17.79 27.30 30.42
CA GLY A 148 -17.79 28.65 31.01
C GLY A 148 -18.56 29.73 30.24
N ASP A 149 -19.76 30.04 30.75
CA ASP A 149 -20.50 31.32 30.74
C ASP A 149 -21.13 31.92 29.45
N ASP A 150 -22.46 32.04 29.55
CA ASP A 150 -23.37 33.06 29.01
C ASP A 150 -23.26 33.51 27.54
N MET A 151 -24.07 32.87 26.68
CA MET A 151 -24.60 33.52 25.48
C MET A 151 -26.11 33.29 25.35
N VAL A 152 -26.87 34.37 25.55
CA VAL A 152 -28.28 34.48 25.22
C VAL A 152 -28.47 34.24 23.71
N SER A 153 -29.47 33.44 23.36
CA SER A 153 -29.75 33.09 21.96
C SER A 153 -30.23 34.32 21.16
N PRO A 154 -29.77 34.52 19.92
CA PRO A 154 -30.28 35.58 19.04
C PRO A 154 -31.77 35.44 18.64
N VAL A 155 -32.46 34.41 19.09
CA VAL A 155 -33.87 34.13 18.75
C VAL A 155 -34.84 34.89 19.67
N ASP A 156 -34.37 35.36 20.83
CA ASP A 156 -35.21 36.07 21.80
C ASP A 156 -35.33 37.59 21.55
N LEU A 157 -34.59 38.14 20.56
CA LEU A 157 -34.62 39.57 20.24
C LEU A 157 -35.67 40.00 19.20
N ILE A 158 -36.50 39.08 18.68
CA ILE A 158 -37.47 39.36 17.59
C ILE A 158 -38.92 39.36 18.09
N LYS A 159 -39.18 39.14 19.39
CA LYS A 159 -40.56 39.10 19.93
C LYS A 159 -41.08 40.38 20.59
N GLU A 160 -40.35 41.48 20.55
CA GLU A 160 -40.88 42.79 20.97
C GLU A 160 -40.56 43.86 19.93
N LYS A 161 -41.43 43.98 18.92
CA LYS A 161 -41.82 45.25 18.30
C LYS A 161 -43.15 45.09 17.56
#